data_AF-A0A2T0Y2U4-F1
#
_entry.id   AF-A0A2T0Y2U4-F1
#
_cell.length_a   1.000
_cell.length_b   1.000
_cell.length_c   1.000
_cell.angle_alpha   90.00
_cell.angle_beta   90.00
_cell.angle_gamma   90.00
#
_symmetry.space_group_name_H-M   'P 1'
#
loop_
_entity.id
_entity.type
_entity.pdbx_description
1 polymer ?
#
loop_
_entity_poly.entity_id
_entity_poly.type
_entity_poly.pdbx_seq_one_letter_code
_entity_poly.pdbx_strand_id
1 'polypeptide(L)'
;MSAHSTTGPGAIRVVPGRIELNADRTPAERLRLVVTNTGDRPVQVGSHVHLPDANPALRLDRAAAHGFRLDVPAGTSQRFEPGVSREVDAVAVRGARRVPGLQRDKVDGGRLGAVDPTAVASHGSTTADAGTVR
;
A
#
# COMPACT_ATOMS: atom_id res chain seq x y z
N MET A 1 -22.61 12.49 7.06
CA MET A 1 -22.73 11.71 5.83
C MET A 1 -23.74 12.40 4.93
N SER A 2 -23.35 12.84 3.74
CA SER A 2 -24.28 13.52 2.83
C SER A 2 -25.17 12.46 2.16
N ALA A 3 -26.48 12.56 2.34
CA ALA A 3 -27.43 11.72 1.61
C ALA A 3 -27.46 12.17 0.15
N HIS A 4 -27.15 11.29 -0.78
CA HIS A 4 -27.36 11.54 -2.21
C HIS A 4 -28.87 11.47 -2.49
N SER A 5 -29.42 12.49 -3.14
CA SER A 5 -30.81 12.43 -3.61
C SER A 5 -30.95 11.36 -4.69
N THR A 6 -32.01 10.56 -4.64
CA THR A 6 -32.35 9.53 -5.64
C THR A 6 -33.41 10.00 -6.64
N THR A 7 -33.98 11.19 -6.41
CA THR A 7 -35.02 11.82 -7.25
C THR A 7 -34.76 13.31 -7.48
N GLY A 8 -35.20 13.83 -8.63
CA GLY A 8 -35.02 15.24 -9.01
C GLY A 8 -33.71 15.53 -9.75
N PRO A 9 -33.53 16.76 -10.27
CA PRO A 9 -32.32 17.15 -10.98
C PRO A 9 -31.06 16.99 -10.12
N GLY A 10 -30.03 16.35 -10.67
CA GLY A 10 -28.77 16.06 -9.95
C GLY A 10 -28.79 14.81 -9.09
N ALA A 11 -29.89 14.04 -9.07
CA ALA A 11 -29.95 12.77 -8.36
C ALA A 11 -29.07 11.69 -8.99
N ILE A 12 -28.36 10.92 -8.14
CA ILE A 12 -27.52 9.79 -8.57
C ILE A 12 -28.22 8.50 -8.15
N ARG A 13 -28.50 7.65 -9.14
CA ARG A 13 -29.12 6.33 -8.94
C ARG A 13 -28.06 5.25 -9.17
N VAL A 14 -27.64 4.60 -8.10
CA VAL A 14 -26.68 3.49 -8.17
C VAL A 14 -27.39 2.16 -8.07
N VAL A 15 -26.87 1.15 -8.77
CA VAL A 15 -27.30 -0.23 -8.59
C VAL A 15 -26.69 -0.75 -7.29
N PRO A 16 -27.46 -1.47 -6.44
CA PRO A 16 -26.88 -2.13 -5.28
C PRO A 16 -25.84 -3.16 -5.73
N GLY A 17 -24.67 -3.15 -5.10
CA GLY A 17 -23.60 -4.06 -5.45
C GLY A 17 -22.29 -3.67 -4.77
N ARG A 18 -21.29 -4.54 -4.93
CA ARG A 18 -19.91 -4.26 -4.54
C ARG A 18 -19.05 -4.23 -5.80
N ILE A 19 -18.15 -3.25 -5.86
CA ILE A 19 -17.14 -3.17 -6.92
C ILE A 19 -15.85 -3.73 -6.33
N GLU A 20 -15.37 -4.82 -6.90
CA GLU A 20 -14.07 -5.36 -6.55
C GLU A 20 -12.97 -4.55 -7.24
N LEU A 21 -12.04 -4.03 -6.44
CA LEU A 21 -10.93 -3.24 -6.93
C LEU A 21 -9.73 -4.15 -7.23
N ASN A 22 -9.03 -3.87 -8.34
CA ASN A 22 -7.86 -4.64 -8.75
C ASN A 22 -8.16 -6.16 -8.89
N ALA A 23 -9.37 -6.53 -9.31
CA ALA A 23 -9.79 -7.92 -9.48
C ALA A 23 -8.94 -8.70 -10.52
N ASP A 24 -8.25 -7.97 -11.41
CA ASP A 24 -7.37 -8.50 -12.45
C ASP A 24 -5.96 -8.88 -11.95
N ARG A 25 -5.69 -8.78 -10.64
CA ARG A 25 -4.40 -9.07 -10.03
C ARG A 25 -4.27 -10.55 -9.69
N THR A 26 -3.19 -11.15 -10.16
CA THR A 26 -2.79 -12.51 -9.79
C THR A 26 -2.25 -12.56 -8.35
N PRO A 27 -2.19 -13.73 -7.70
CA PRO A 27 -1.60 -13.87 -6.37
C PRO A 27 -0.14 -13.39 -6.29
N ALA A 28 0.63 -13.53 -7.37
CA ALA A 28 2.01 -13.04 -7.45
C ALA A 28 2.11 -11.50 -7.51
N GLU A 29 1.03 -10.81 -7.91
CA GLU A 29 0.96 -9.35 -7.99
C GLU A 29 0.40 -8.71 -6.72
N ARG A 30 0.19 -9.50 -5.67
CA ARG A 30 -0.32 -9.06 -4.37
C ARG A 30 0.73 -9.35 -3.30
N LEU A 31 0.93 -8.38 -2.42
CA LEU A 31 1.87 -8.48 -1.31
C LEU A 31 1.24 -7.90 -0.06
N ARG A 32 1.48 -8.55 1.07
CA ARG A 32 1.07 -8.07 2.39
C ARG A 32 2.32 -7.75 3.18
N LEU A 33 2.39 -6.54 3.71
CA LEU A 33 3.58 -6.03 4.38
C LEU A 33 3.22 -5.24 5.63
N VAL A 34 4.11 -5.29 6.63
CA VAL A 34 3.99 -4.50 7.84
C VAL A 34 4.77 -3.21 7.65
N VAL A 35 4.08 -2.08 7.83
CA VAL A 35 4.68 -0.74 7.81
C VAL A 35 4.65 -0.19 9.23
N THR A 36 5.79 0.24 9.74
CA THR A 36 5.89 0.94 11.03
C THR A 36 6.40 2.35 10.80
N ASN A 37 5.69 3.36 11.30
CA ASN A 37 6.20 4.72 11.32
C ASN A 37 7.13 4.89 12.54
N THR A 38 8.43 4.99 12.30
CA THR A 38 9.44 5.22 13.34
C THR A 38 9.75 6.70 13.53
N GLY A 39 9.09 7.59 12.78
CA GLY A 39 9.22 9.03 12.93
C GLY A 39 8.40 9.57 14.10
N ASP A 40 8.60 10.85 14.37
CA ASP A 40 7.90 11.65 15.38
C ASP A 40 6.61 12.31 14.85
N ARG A 41 6.38 12.22 13.53
CA ARG A 41 5.28 12.88 12.83
C ARG A 41 4.42 11.88 12.05
N PRO A 42 3.11 12.15 11.93
CA PRO A 42 2.23 11.31 11.11
C PRO A 42 2.66 11.35 9.65
N VAL A 43 2.61 10.19 8.99
CA VAL A 43 2.93 10.05 7.57
C VAL A 43 1.70 9.52 6.83
N GLN A 44 1.40 10.10 5.67
CA GLN A 44 0.30 9.69 4.82
C GLN A 44 0.83 9.27 3.45
N VAL A 45 0.49 8.07 3.02
CA VAL A 45 0.95 7.48 1.75
C VAL A 45 -0.24 7.29 0.82
N GLY A 46 -0.14 7.82 -0.39
CA GLY A 46 -1.19 7.73 -1.40
C GLY A 46 -1.24 6.37 -2.10
N SER A 47 -2.39 6.07 -2.71
CA SER A 47 -2.67 4.82 -3.46
C SER A 47 -1.65 4.44 -4.54
N HIS A 48 -1.01 5.41 -5.20
CA HIS A 48 -0.12 5.19 -6.35
C HIS A 48 1.34 5.56 -6.09
N VAL A 49 1.71 5.79 -4.83
CA VAL A 49 3.12 6.00 -4.47
C VAL A 49 3.85 4.66 -4.51
N HIS A 50 5.05 4.66 -5.10
CA HIS A 50 5.94 3.52 -5.05
C HIS A 50 6.42 3.33 -3.60
N LEU A 51 6.05 2.22 -2.98
CA LEU A 51 6.29 1.99 -1.54
C LEU A 51 7.76 2.11 -1.12
N PRO A 52 8.76 1.65 -1.89
CA PRO A 52 10.17 1.84 -1.56
C PRO A 52 10.58 3.32 -1.52
N ASP A 53 9.92 4.17 -2.30
CA ASP A 53 10.16 5.61 -2.40
C ASP A 53 9.37 6.43 -1.39
N ALA A 54 8.53 5.78 -0.57
CA ALA A 54 7.85 6.44 0.53
C ALA A 54 8.85 6.99 1.58
N ASN A 55 8.31 7.76 2.53
CA ASN A 55 9.07 8.45 3.56
C ASN A 55 10.09 7.50 4.25
N PRO A 56 11.38 7.88 4.38
CA PRO A 56 12.39 7.10 5.10
C PRO A 56 12.01 6.74 6.54
N ALA A 57 11.18 7.55 7.21
CA ALA A 57 10.66 7.26 8.55
C ALA A 57 9.70 6.06 8.60
N LEU A 58 9.24 5.54 7.46
CA LEU A 58 8.46 4.31 7.39
C LEU A 58 9.41 3.12 7.26
N ARG A 59 9.48 2.31 8.31
CA ARG A 59 10.14 1.01 8.31
C ARG A 59 9.23 -0.02 7.67
N LEU A 60 9.67 -0.56 6.54
CA LEU A 60 9.05 -1.65 5.79
C LEU A 60 10.13 -2.41 5.02
N ASP A 61 9.83 -3.61 4.54
CA ASP A 61 10.73 -4.34 3.63
C ASP A 61 10.73 -3.67 2.26
N ARG A 62 11.76 -2.85 2.01
CA ARG A 62 11.91 -2.06 0.77
C ARG A 62 12.24 -2.95 -0.43
N ALA A 63 12.90 -4.09 -0.21
CA ALA A 63 13.26 -5.01 -1.29
C ALA A 63 12.00 -5.76 -1.76
N ALA A 64 11.22 -6.30 -0.83
CA ALA A 64 9.94 -6.96 -1.16
C ALA A 64 8.91 -5.98 -1.75
N ALA A 65 8.88 -4.73 -1.25
CA ALA A 65 7.97 -3.71 -1.76
C ALA A 65 8.38 -3.12 -3.13
N HIS A 66 9.50 -3.55 -3.72
CA HIS A 66 9.98 -3.01 -4.98
C HIS A 66 9.03 -3.30 -6.15
N GLY A 67 8.54 -2.23 -6.78
CA GLY A 67 7.55 -2.28 -7.84
C GLY A 67 6.11 -2.46 -7.36
N PHE A 68 5.83 -2.24 -6.07
CA PHE A 68 4.49 -2.29 -5.47
C PHE A 68 4.00 -0.91 -5.02
N ARG A 69 2.67 -0.77 -4.99
CA ARG A 69 1.90 0.38 -4.46
C ARG A 69 0.82 -0.13 -3.52
N LEU A 70 0.22 0.75 -2.70
CA LEU A 70 -0.88 0.35 -1.80
C LEU A 70 -2.11 -0.17 -2.57
N ASP A 71 -2.70 -1.26 -2.07
CA ASP A 71 -3.98 -1.80 -2.57
C ASP A 71 -5.16 -1.10 -1.90
N VAL A 72 -5.27 0.20 -2.15
CA VAL A 72 -6.37 1.04 -1.67
C VAL A 72 -7.05 1.72 -2.85
N PRO A 73 -8.30 2.20 -2.70
CA PRO A 73 -9.01 2.86 -3.78
C PRO A 73 -8.21 4.02 -4.36
N ALA A 74 -8.26 4.19 -5.69
CA ALA A 74 -7.56 5.28 -6.36
C ALA A 74 -7.98 6.65 -5.78
N GLY A 75 -7.01 7.54 -5.58
CA GLY A 75 -7.24 8.85 -4.97
C GLY A 75 -7.33 8.83 -3.44
N THR A 76 -7.33 7.66 -2.80
CA THR A 76 -7.23 7.55 -1.34
C THR A 76 -5.79 7.38 -0.87
N SER A 77 -5.62 7.41 0.44
CA SER A 77 -4.32 7.32 1.12
C SER A 77 -4.47 6.67 2.48
N GLN A 78 -3.40 6.07 2.96
CA GLN A 78 -3.33 5.50 4.29
C GLN A 78 -2.45 6.35 5.21
N ARG A 79 -2.95 6.65 6.40
CA ARG A 79 -2.24 7.40 7.44
C ARG A 79 -1.61 6.44 8.44
N PHE A 80 -0.37 6.73 8.80
CA PHE A 80 0.43 6.02 9.78
C PHE A 80 0.81 6.98 10.91
N GLU A 81 0.35 6.68 12.13
CA GLU A 81 0.70 7.44 13.32
C GLU A 81 2.11 7.09 13.80
N PRO A 82 2.82 8.03 14.45
CA PRO A 82 4.12 7.78 15.08
C PRO A 82 4.09 6.55 16.01
N GLY A 83 5.06 5.65 15.85
CA GLY A 83 5.24 4.47 16.71
C GLY A 83 4.30 3.30 16.41
N VAL A 84 3.33 3.45 15.51
CA VAL A 84 2.34 2.41 15.23
C VAL A 84 2.77 1.56 14.04
N SER A 85 2.74 0.24 14.23
CA SER A 85 2.84 -0.75 13.14
C SER A 85 1.45 -1.05 12.57
N ARG A 86 1.37 -1.16 11.26
CA ARG A 86 0.14 -1.51 10.55
C ARG A 86 0.44 -2.45 9.41
N GLU A 87 -0.39 -3.47 9.29
CA GLU A 87 -0.37 -4.38 8.15
C GLU A 87 -1.15 -3.76 6.99
N VAL A 88 -0.54 -3.77 5.80
CA VAL A 88 -1.11 -3.16 4.60
C VAL A 88 -1.00 -4.11 3.42
N ASP A 89 -2.02 -4.07 2.57
CA ASP A 89 -2.02 -4.76 1.30
C ASP A 89 -1.41 -3.86 0.21
N ALA A 90 -0.65 -4.48 -0.67
CA ALA A 90 0.01 -3.84 -1.78
C ALA A 90 -0.19 -4.65 -3.06
N VAL A 91 -0.21 -3.94 -4.18
CA VAL A 91 -0.36 -4.49 -5.53
C VAL A 91 0.76 -4.01 -6.43
N ALA A 92 1.19 -4.88 -7.34
CA ALA A 92 2.24 -4.55 -8.30
C ALA A 92 1.80 -3.39 -9.21
N VAL A 93 2.73 -2.46 -9.47
CA VAL A 93 2.56 -1.42 -10.49
C VAL A 93 2.54 -2.08 -11.87
N ARG A 94 1.47 -1.85 -12.64
CA ARG A 94 1.29 -2.31 -14.04
C ARG A 94 1.65 -1.21 -15.06
N GLY A 95 1.36 -1.46 -16.34
CA GLY A 95 1.70 -0.58 -17.46
C GLY A 95 3.14 -0.83 -17.92
N ALA A 96 3.88 0.24 -18.23
CA ALA A 96 5.30 0.13 -18.58
C ALA A 96 6.20 -0.31 -17.41
N ARG A 97 5.63 -0.47 -16.19
CA ARG A 97 6.33 -0.75 -14.94
C ARG A 97 7.57 0.12 -14.79
N ARG A 98 7.40 1.42 -15.02
CA ARG A 98 8.45 2.42 -14.90
C ARG A 98 8.10 3.39 -13.78
N VAL A 99 8.97 3.49 -12.78
CA VAL A 99 8.82 4.47 -11.70
C VAL A 99 9.95 5.48 -11.84
N PRO A 100 9.71 6.62 -12.51
CA PRO A 100 10.69 7.71 -12.54
C PRO A 100 10.87 8.28 -11.12
N GLY A 101 12.11 8.51 -10.72
CA GLY A 101 12.51 8.92 -9.37
C GLY A 101 11.57 9.92 -8.69
N LEU A 102 10.95 9.48 -7.59
CA LEU A 102 9.98 10.26 -6.80
C LEU A 102 10.64 11.08 -5.68
N GLN A 103 11.91 10.80 -5.35
CA GLN A 103 12.70 11.52 -4.36
C GLN A 103 14.07 11.90 -4.94
N ARG A 104 14.58 13.08 -4.57
CA ARG A 104 15.83 13.65 -5.11
C ARG A 104 17.08 12.80 -4.81
N ASP A 105 17.07 12.05 -3.72
CA ASP A 105 18.23 11.30 -3.20
C ASP A 105 18.02 9.78 -3.22
N LYS A 106 16.99 9.28 -3.92
CA LYS A 106 16.81 7.84 -4.15
C LYS A 106 17.11 7.48 -5.58
N VAL A 107 17.65 6.26 -5.73
CA VAL A 107 17.87 5.65 -7.05
C VAL A 107 16.53 5.59 -7.77
N ASP A 108 16.52 6.02 -9.04
CA ASP A 108 15.37 5.93 -9.91
C ASP A 108 14.83 4.49 -9.89
N GLY A 109 13.54 4.30 -9.57
CA GLY A 109 12.90 2.99 -9.58
C GLY A 109 12.95 2.34 -10.97
N GLY A 110 13.17 3.14 -12.01
CA GLY A 110 13.59 2.67 -13.33
C GLY A 110 12.56 1.70 -13.92
N ARG A 111 13.01 0.72 -14.70
CA ARG A 111 12.15 -0.36 -15.22
C ARG A 111 12.13 -1.52 -14.22
N LEU A 112 10.97 -1.80 -13.64
CA LEU A 112 10.79 -2.73 -12.51
C LEU A 112 10.82 -4.24 -12.90
N GLY A 113 11.25 -4.60 -14.11
CA GLY A 113 11.34 -6.00 -14.56
C GLY A 113 10.00 -6.75 -14.60
N ALA A 114 10.05 -8.09 -14.50
CA ALA A 114 8.86 -8.94 -14.25
C ALA A 114 8.51 -8.93 -12.75
N VAL A 115 7.29 -9.35 -12.38
CA VAL A 115 6.92 -9.44 -10.97
C VAL A 115 7.57 -10.71 -10.42
N ASP A 116 8.41 -10.59 -9.40
CA ASP A 116 9.06 -11.75 -8.79
C ASP A 116 8.09 -12.42 -7.80
N PRO A 117 7.61 -13.64 -8.08
CA PRO A 117 6.67 -14.33 -7.19
C PRO A 117 7.31 -14.84 -5.90
N THR A 118 8.65 -14.90 -5.81
CA THR A 118 9.35 -15.48 -4.65
C THR A 118 9.46 -14.53 -3.45
N ALA A 119 9.35 -13.22 -3.68
CA ALA A 119 9.34 -12.21 -2.60
C ALA A 119 8.08 -12.29 -1.70
N VAL A 120 7.03 -12.97 -2.16
CA VAL A 120 5.71 -13.01 -1.50
C VAL A 120 5.64 -14.10 -0.40
N ALA A 121 6.62 -15.00 -0.32
CA ALA A 121 6.43 -16.30 0.34
C ALA A 121 6.86 -16.43 1.82
N SER A 122 7.40 -15.42 2.51
CA SER A 122 8.12 -15.73 3.77
C SER A 122 8.08 -14.74 4.93
N HIS A 123 6.96 -14.12 5.35
CA HIS A 123 6.99 -13.30 6.59
C HIS A 123 5.75 -13.43 7.49
N GLY A 124 5.50 -14.64 7.98
CA GLY A 124 4.62 -14.92 9.11
C GLY A 124 5.37 -14.89 10.45
N SER A 125 4.89 -14.03 11.36
CA SER A 125 5.05 -14.01 12.83
C SER A 125 6.46 -14.16 13.43
N THR A 126 7.03 -13.04 13.90
CA THR A 126 7.85 -13.06 15.13
C THR A 126 6.91 -12.75 16.30
N THR A 127 6.46 -13.80 16.99
CA THR A 127 5.73 -13.70 18.25
C THR A 127 6.70 -13.16 19.30
N ALA A 128 6.39 -11.98 19.85
CA ALA A 128 7.13 -11.40 20.95
C ALA A 128 6.89 -12.21 22.24
N ASP A 129 8.01 -12.51 22.89
CA ASP A 129 8.19 -13.15 24.19
C ASP A 129 7.31 -12.54 25.29
N ALA A 130 6.47 -13.38 25.92
CA ALA A 130 5.72 -13.03 27.10
C ALA A 130 6.63 -13.18 28.32
N GLY A 131 7.26 -12.07 28.71
CA GLY A 131 8.02 -11.94 29.93
C GLY A 131 7.21 -12.39 31.16
N THR A 132 7.75 -13.39 31.84
CA THR A 132 7.34 -13.87 33.15
C THR A 132 7.50 -12.77 34.19
N VAL A 133 6.41 -12.37 34.85
CA VAL A 133 6.46 -11.59 36.10
C VAL A 133 6.14 -12.54 37.25
N ARG A 134 7.11 -12.67 38.16
CA ARG A 134 6.95 -13.31 39.47
C ARG A 134 6.30 -12.33 40.45
#